data_AF-A0A420ITP2-F1
#
_entry.id   AF-A0A420ITP2-F1
#
_cell.length_a   1.000
_cell.length_b   1.000
_cell.length_c   1.000
_cell.angle_alpha   90.00
_cell.angle_beta   90.00
_cell.angle_gamma   90.00
#
_symmetry.space_group_name_H-M   'P 1'
#
loop_
_entity.id
_entity.type
_entity.pdbx_description
1 polymer ?
#
loop_
_entity_poly.entity_id
_entity_poly.type
_entity_poly.pdbx_seq_one_letter_code
_entity_poly.pdbx_strand_id
1 'polypeptide(L)'
;MTKWNLLSLKTIDRQNPDKSLQKCLEILFWELKLIQRCLSRGFRPEKCLRDKLINACNDIEACAYACLKPFTSLKGLCSDPRSSIISFTRIRKASAPSSSDQREMFSLSNLEKNPSDDLILQNDLEAIIDCAETSDDELNEQIEKTKIFITSYCQVNGYEVVSKLNN
;
A
#
# COMPACT_ATOMS: atom_id res chain seq x y z
N MET A 1 8.64 20.84 -21.47
CA MET A 1 7.61 21.06 -20.42
C MET A 1 6.27 20.39 -20.76
N THR A 2 5.84 20.41 -22.03
CA THR A 2 4.54 19.89 -22.50
C THR A 2 4.24 18.44 -22.10
N LYS A 3 5.21 17.52 -22.27
CA LYS A 3 5.00 16.10 -21.95
C LYS A 3 4.70 15.85 -20.47
N TRP A 4 5.39 16.55 -19.56
CA TRP A 4 5.14 16.42 -18.10
C TRP A 4 3.71 16.79 -17.75
N ASN A 5 3.16 17.87 -18.32
CA ASN A 5 1.82 18.33 -18.01
C ASN A 5 0.75 17.40 -18.61
N LEU A 6 0.94 16.93 -19.83
CA LEU A 6 -0.04 16.11 -20.55
C LEU A 6 -0.10 14.65 -20.09
N LEU A 7 0.97 14.12 -19.49
CA LEU A 7 0.99 12.72 -19.09
C LEU A 7 0.00 12.47 -17.94
N SER A 8 -0.96 11.58 -18.19
CA SER A 8 -1.94 11.09 -17.21
C SER A 8 -2.20 9.59 -17.39
N LEU A 9 -2.71 8.93 -16.36
CA LEU A 9 -3.08 7.51 -16.44
C LEU A 9 -4.10 7.26 -17.55
N LYS A 10 -5.07 8.16 -17.70
CA LYS A 10 -6.08 8.13 -18.77
C LYS A 10 -5.46 8.17 -20.17
N THR A 11 -4.43 9.00 -20.37
CA THR A 11 -3.75 9.05 -21.68
C THR A 11 -2.96 7.77 -21.98
N ILE A 12 -2.31 7.19 -20.97
CA ILE A 12 -1.53 5.95 -21.11
C ILE A 12 -2.46 4.76 -21.36
N ASP A 13 -3.58 4.68 -20.63
CA ASP A 13 -4.58 3.63 -20.79
C ASP A 13 -5.15 3.62 -22.23
N ARG A 14 -5.49 4.80 -22.76
CA ARG A 14 -5.95 4.94 -24.15
C ARG A 14 -4.88 4.55 -25.19
N GLN A 15 -3.61 4.79 -24.89
CA GLN A 15 -2.49 4.45 -25.78
C GLN A 15 -2.10 2.97 -25.72
N ASN A 16 -2.57 2.23 -24.72
CA ASN A 16 -2.18 0.84 -24.47
C ASN A 16 -3.43 -0.03 -24.22
N PRO A 17 -4.35 -0.16 -25.20
CA PRO A 17 -5.61 -0.90 -25.03
C PRO A 17 -5.39 -2.40 -24.79
N ASP A 18 -4.21 -2.93 -25.12
CA ASP A 18 -3.78 -4.30 -24.90
C ASP A 18 -3.33 -4.58 -23.44
N LYS A 19 -3.14 -3.53 -22.63
CA LYS A 19 -2.58 -3.64 -21.28
C LYS A 19 -3.64 -3.45 -20.23
N SER A 20 -3.46 -4.12 -19.09
CA SER A 20 -4.30 -3.87 -17.93
C SER A 20 -4.05 -2.47 -17.36
N LEU A 21 -5.07 -1.88 -16.73
CA LEU A 21 -4.97 -0.59 -16.04
C LEU A 21 -3.81 -0.57 -15.03
N GLN A 22 -3.56 -1.69 -14.34
CA GLN A 22 -2.42 -1.83 -13.44
C GLN A 22 -1.08 -1.68 -14.17
N LYS A 23 -0.94 -2.27 -15.36
CA LYS A 23 0.28 -2.13 -16.16
C LYS A 23 0.44 -0.70 -16.68
N CYS A 24 -0.66 -0.05 -17.08
CA CYS A 24 -0.68 1.37 -17.45
C CYS A 24 -0.20 2.28 -16.30
N LEU A 25 -0.58 1.97 -15.06
CA LEU A 25 -0.08 2.68 -13.87
C LEU A 25 1.44 2.55 -13.71
N GLU A 26 2.01 1.36 -13.89
CA GLU A 26 3.47 1.20 -13.80
C GLU A 26 4.22 1.96 -14.90
N ILE A 27 3.66 1.99 -16.12
CA ILE A 27 4.20 2.80 -17.23
C ILE A 27 4.18 4.28 -16.84
N LEU A 28 3.09 4.78 -16.27
CA LEU A 28 2.99 6.16 -15.79
C LEU A 28 4.08 6.49 -14.77
N PHE A 29 4.27 5.63 -13.77
CA PHE A 29 5.25 5.84 -12.71
C PHE A 29 6.67 5.91 -13.27
N TRP A 30 6.98 4.99 -14.19
CA TRP A 30 8.28 4.97 -14.84
C TRP A 30 8.51 6.20 -15.72
N GLU A 31 7.54 6.58 -16.56
CA GLU A 31 7.65 7.74 -17.43
C GLU A 31 7.77 9.05 -16.65
N LEU A 32 6.99 9.25 -15.59
CA LEU A 32 7.09 10.43 -14.74
C LEU A 32 8.48 10.54 -14.10
N LYS A 33 9.02 9.45 -13.54
CA LYS A 33 10.38 9.44 -12.99
C LYS A 33 11.44 9.74 -14.05
N LEU A 34 11.28 9.21 -15.27
CA LEU A 34 12.19 9.49 -16.36
C LEU A 34 12.15 10.96 -16.75
N ILE A 35 10.96 11.52 -16.98
CA ILE A 35 10.78 12.92 -17.37
C ILE A 35 11.30 13.85 -16.28
N GLN A 36 11.02 13.57 -15.00
CA GLN A 36 11.46 14.39 -13.86
C GLN A 36 12.98 14.57 -13.85
N ARG A 37 13.75 13.52 -14.16
CA ARG A 37 15.22 13.58 -14.21
C ARG A 37 15.75 14.49 -15.32
N CYS A 38 14.96 14.67 -16.38
CA CYS A 38 15.27 15.53 -17.52
C CYS A 38 14.78 16.98 -17.33
N LEU A 39 14.04 17.28 -16.26
CA LEU A 39 13.57 18.63 -15.94
C LEU A 39 14.62 19.43 -15.14
N SER A 40 14.37 20.74 -15.02
CA SER A 40 15.21 21.63 -14.23
C SER A 40 15.25 21.23 -12.75
N ARG A 41 16.26 21.72 -12.02
CA ARG A 41 16.47 21.36 -10.60
C ARG A 41 15.25 21.62 -9.70
N GLY A 42 14.40 22.59 -10.06
CA GLY A 42 13.16 22.89 -9.34
C GLY A 42 12.13 21.76 -9.32
N PHE A 43 12.20 20.80 -10.25
CA PHE A 43 11.29 19.64 -10.30
C PHE A 43 11.85 18.40 -9.61
N ARG A 44 13.11 18.42 -9.14
CA ARG A 44 13.74 17.30 -8.45
C ARG A 44 13.13 16.94 -7.08
N PRO A 45 12.58 17.88 -6.29
CA PRO A 45 11.97 17.53 -5.02
C PRO A 45 10.88 16.47 -5.19
N GLU A 46 10.83 15.53 -4.25
CA GLU A 46 9.84 14.43 -4.27
C GLU A 46 8.41 14.96 -4.31
N LYS A 47 8.15 16.10 -3.66
CA LYS A 47 6.86 16.80 -3.66
C LYS A 47 6.35 17.05 -5.09
N CYS A 48 7.21 17.49 -6.01
CA CYS A 48 6.81 17.75 -7.40
C CYS A 48 6.32 16.47 -8.10
N LEU A 49 6.98 15.34 -7.85
CA LEU A 49 6.55 14.05 -8.40
C LEU A 49 5.24 13.59 -7.75
N ARG A 50 5.09 13.75 -6.43
CA ARG A 50 3.85 13.41 -5.72
C ARG A 50 2.66 14.19 -6.24
N ASP A 51 2.76 15.51 -6.27
CA ASP A 51 1.68 16.41 -6.75
C ASP A 51 1.31 16.07 -8.19
N LYS A 52 2.32 15.79 -9.03
CA LYS A 52 2.08 15.37 -10.41
C LYS A 52 1.36 14.03 -10.52
N LEU A 53 1.71 13.06 -9.68
CA LEU A 53 1.14 11.71 -9.71
C LEU A 53 -0.30 11.69 -9.23
N ILE A 54 -0.64 12.49 -8.20
CA ILE A 54 -2.01 12.75 -7.78
C ILE A 54 -2.83 13.30 -8.96
N ASN A 55 -2.34 14.37 -9.60
CA ASN A 55 -3.02 14.98 -10.75
C ASN A 55 -3.15 14.02 -11.95
N ALA A 56 -2.13 13.18 -12.19
CA ALA A 56 -2.12 12.23 -13.30
C ALA A 56 -3.12 11.07 -13.13
N CYS A 57 -3.50 10.75 -11.88
CA CYS A 57 -4.40 9.65 -11.55
C CYS A 57 -5.84 10.10 -11.25
N ASN A 58 -6.10 11.40 -11.12
CA ASN A 58 -7.38 11.94 -10.63
C ASN A 58 -8.59 11.61 -11.51
N ASP A 59 -8.40 11.46 -12.83
CA ASP A 59 -9.48 11.15 -13.78
C ASP A 59 -9.86 9.66 -13.84
N ILE A 60 -9.26 8.81 -12.99
CA ILE A 60 -9.51 7.37 -12.96
C ILE A 60 -10.32 7.05 -11.72
N GLU A 61 -11.53 6.53 -11.92
CA GLU A 61 -12.46 6.15 -10.85
C GLU A 61 -11.79 5.22 -9.82
N ALA A 62 -11.03 4.24 -10.30
CA ALA A 62 -10.27 3.32 -9.48
C ALA A 62 -9.16 3.97 -8.63
N CYS A 63 -8.80 5.21 -8.90
CA CYS A 63 -7.77 5.96 -8.17
C CYS A 63 -8.34 7.14 -7.38
N ALA A 64 -9.62 7.48 -7.53
CA ALA A 64 -10.21 8.72 -7.01
C ALA A 64 -9.98 8.85 -5.49
N TYR A 65 -10.31 7.80 -4.72
CA TYR A 65 -10.10 7.81 -3.27
C TYR A 65 -8.62 7.83 -2.87
N ALA A 66 -7.77 7.09 -3.60
CA ALA A 66 -6.34 7.07 -3.34
C ALA A 66 -5.71 8.46 -3.56
N CYS A 67 -6.18 9.23 -4.54
CA CYS A 67 -5.66 10.57 -4.83
C CYS A 67 -6.03 11.64 -3.80
N LEU A 68 -7.08 11.41 -2.98
CA LEU A 68 -7.53 12.35 -1.96
C LEU A 68 -6.78 12.21 -0.62
N LYS A 69 -6.05 11.11 -0.42
CA LYS A 69 -5.35 10.89 0.84
C LYS A 69 -4.12 11.79 0.97
N PRO A 70 -3.83 12.33 2.16
CA PRO A 70 -2.57 13.01 2.40
C PRO A 70 -1.44 11.97 2.45
N PHE A 71 -0.43 12.13 1.59
CA PHE A 71 0.75 11.28 1.61
C PHE A 71 1.99 12.04 2.06
N THR A 72 2.65 11.49 3.07
CA THR A 72 3.94 11.99 3.56
C THR A 72 5.12 11.38 2.79
N SER A 73 4.91 10.26 2.08
CA SER A 73 5.94 9.58 1.29
C SER A 73 5.46 9.17 -0.11
N LEU A 74 6.34 9.24 -1.09
CA LEU A 74 6.09 8.74 -2.45
C LEU A 74 5.82 7.23 -2.46
N LYS A 75 6.46 6.46 -1.57
CA LYS A 75 6.24 5.01 -1.46
C LYS A 75 4.78 4.71 -1.10
N GLY A 76 4.25 5.38 -0.08
CA GLY A 76 2.84 5.26 0.32
C GLY A 76 1.88 5.69 -0.79
N LEU A 77 2.21 6.78 -1.48
CA LEU A 77 1.44 7.26 -2.62
C LEU A 77 1.44 6.25 -3.78
N CYS A 78 2.52 5.53 -4.05
CA CYS A 78 2.53 4.55 -5.14
C CYS A 78 1.83 3.22 -4.77
N SER A 79 1.79 2.84 -3.50
CA SER A 79 1.10 1.61 -3.07
C SER A 79 -0.42 1.72 -3.14
N ASP A 80 -0.97 2.89 -2.82
CA ASP A 80 -2.42 3.02 -2.65
C ASP A 80 -3.21 2.93 -3.98
N PRO A 81 -2.83 3.63 -5.07
CA PRO A 81 -3.45 3.44 -6.39
C PRO A 81 -3.32 2.00 -6.91
N ARG A 82 -2.22 1.30 -6.62
CA ARG A 82 -2.07 -0.12 -6.99
C ARG A 82 -3.14 -0.97 -6.31
N SER A 83 -3.25 -0.87 -4.99
CA SER A 83 -4.24 -1.60 -4.21
C SER A 83 -5.67 -1.24 -4.60
N SER A 84 -5.92 0.04 -4.90
CA SER A 84 -7.22 0.54 -5.32
C SER A 84 -7.64 -0.02 -6.68
N ILE A 85 -6.74 -0.04 -7.68
CA ILE A 85 -6.98 -0.66 -8.99
C ILE A 85 -7.22 -2.17 -8.88
N ILE A 86 -6.42 -2.88 -8.07
CA ILE A 86 -6.63 -4.33 -7.85
C ILE A 86 -8.02 -4.58 -7.25
N SER A 87 -8.40 -3.81 -6.24
CA SER A 87 -9.71 -3.94 -5.59
C SER A 87 -10.86 -3.64 -6.55
N PHE A 88 -10.74 -2.55 -7.31
CA PHE A 88 -11.71 -2.12 -8.31
C PHE A 88 -11.94 -3.17 -9.40
N THR A 89 -10.84 -3.71 -9.97
CA THR A 89 -10.91 -4.75 -11.02
C THR A 89 -11.52 -6.04 -10.48
N ARG A 90 -11.18 -6.45 -9.25
CA ARG A 90 -11.78 -7.62 -8.59
C ARG A 90 -13.28 -7.46 -8.40
N ILE A 91 -13.72 -6.31 -7.87
CA ILE A 91 -15.15 -6.04 -7.61
C ILE A 91 -15.94 -6.07 -8.93
N ARG A 92 -15.44 -5.41 -9.98
CA ARG A 92 -16.12 -5.40 -11.29
C ARG A 92 -16.20 -6.76 -11.95
N LYS A 93 -15.16 -7.59 -11.79
CA LYS A 93 -15.18 -8.97 -12.29
C LYS A 93 -16.20 -9.83 -11.55
N ALA A 94 -16.35 -9.65 -10.24
CA ALA A 94 -17.33 -10.37 -9.43
C ALA A 94 -18.79 -9.95 -9.73
N SER A 95 -19.02 -8.68 -10.10
CA SER A 95 -20.34 -8.17 -10.48
C SER A 95 -20.74 -8.46 -11.93
N ALA A 96 -19.81 -8.93 -12.77
CA ALA A 96 -20.15 -9.36 -14.11
C ALA A 96 -20.93 -10.68 -14.01
N PRO A 97 -22.10 -10.83 -14.68
CA PRO A 97 -22.80 -12.10 -14.71
C PRO A 97 -21.91 -13.13 -15.40
N SER A 98 -21.25 -13.97 -14.61
CA SER A 98 -20.58 -15.16 -15.13
C SER A 98 -21.67 -16.05 -15.73
N SER A 99 -21.60 -16.31 -17.03
CA SER A 99 -22.46 -17.25 -17.76
C SER A 99 -22.20 -18.72 -17.38
N SER A 100 -21.89 -18.98 -16.11
CA SER A 100 -21.76 -20.31 -15.53
C SER A 100 -22.70 -20.37 -14.33
N ASP A 101 -23.92 -20.83 -14.62
CA ASP A 101 -24.93 -21.20 -13.65
C ASP A 101 -24.37 -22.19 -12.63
N GLN A 102 -24.20 -21.73 -11.38
CA GLN A 102 -24.54 -22.48 -10.17
C GLN A 102 -25.00 -21.47 -9.12
N ARG A 103 -26.31 -21.16 -9.15
CA ARG A 103 -26.98 -20.45 -8.05
C ARG A 103 -27.05 -21.39 -6.86
N GLU A 104 -26.13 -21.29 -5.91
CA GLU A 104 -26.45 -21.69 -4.54
C GLU A 104 -27.43 -20.67 -3.97
N MET A 105 -28.68 -21.09 -3.91
CA MET A 105 -29.80 -20.36 -3.33
C MET A 105 -29.62 -20.33 -1.81
N PHE A 106 -29.01 -19.27 -1.28
CA PHE A 106 -29.12 -18.96 0.15
C PHE A 106 -30.53 -18.39 0.41
N SER A 107 -31.49 -19.29 0.60
CA SER A 107 -32.80 -18.92 1.15
C SER A 107 -32.64 -18.41 2.58
N LEU A 108 -32.82 -17.10 2.79
CA LEU A 108 -32.98 -16.50 4.11
C LEU A 108 -34.41 -16.70 4.63
N SER A 109 -34.85 -17.97 4.70
CA SER A 109 -36.11 -18.34 5.35
C SER A 109 -35.80 -19.39 6.40
N ASN A 110 -35.49 -18.90 7.62
CA ASN A 110 -35.83 -19.48 8.92
C ASN A 110 -35.08 -18.68 10.00
N LEU A 111 -35.55 -17.46 10.27
CA LEU A 111 -35.25 -16.79 11.52
C LEU A 111 -36.45 -16.98 12.46
N GLU A 112 -36.71 -18.23 12.83
CA GLU A 112 -37.47 -18.49 14.05
C GLU A 112 -36.52 -18.26 15.22
N LYS A 113 -36.66 -17.09 15.86
CA LYS A 113 -36.05 -16.76 17.14
C LYS A 113 -36.51 -17.79 18.18
N ASN A 114 -35.61 -18.70 18.57
CA ASN A 114 -35.70 -19.42 19.82
C ASN A 114 -34.81 -18.70 20.85
N PRO A 115 -35.37 -18.10 21.92
CA PRO A 115 -34.59 -17.41 22.94
C PRO A 115 -34.15 -18.42 24.01
N SER A 116 -32.97 -19.04 23.86
CA SER A 116 -32.34 -19.77 24.97
C SER A 116 -30.85 -20.06 24.89
N ASP A 117 -30.14 -19.75 23.82
CA ASP A 117 -28.72 -20.14 23.71
C ASP A 117 -27.75 -19.00 24.10
N ASP A 118 -28.08 -18.27 25.17
CA ASP A 118 -27.26 -17.17 25.74
C ASP A 118 -26.21 -17.69 26.74
N LEU A 119 -25.68 -18.91 26.54
CA LEU A 119 -24.80 -19.57 27.49
C LEU A 119 -23.68 -20.41 26.86
N ILE A 120 -23.09 -20.00 25.74
CA ILE A 120 -21.79 -20.55 25.29
C ILE A 120 -20.93 -19.45 24.63
N LEU A 121 -20.60 -18.39 25.37
CA LEU A 121 -19.53 -17.45 24.99
C LEU A 121 -18.73 -16.99 26.21
N GLN A 122 -18.53 -17.88 27.18
CA GLN A 122 -17.86 -17.52 28.43
C GLN A 122 -16.94 -18.61 28.97
N ASN A 123 -16.24 -19.29 28.06
CA ASN A 123 -15.15 -20.23 28.42
C ASN A 123 -13.81 -19.97 27.72
N ASP A 124 -13.72 -19.01 26.79
CA ASP A 124 -12.45 -18.72 26.09
C ASP A 124 -11.70 -17.48 26.62
N LEU A 125 -12.22 -16.81 27.66
CA LEU A 125 -11.60 -15.59 28.21
C LEU A 125 -10.66 -15.86 29.40
N GLU A 126 -10.63 -17.07 29.97
CA GLU A 126 -9.72 -17.41 31.08
C GLU A 126 -8.35 -17.93 30.64
N ALA A 127 -8.07 -18.08 29.34
CA ALA A 127 -6.76 -18.55 28.85
C ALA A 127 -5.71 -17.44 28.64
N ILE A 128 -5.98 -16.18 29.00
CA ILE A 128 -5.09 -15.04 28.69
C ILE A 128 -4.49 -14.36 29.93
N ILE A 129 -4.85 -14.78 31.15
CA ILE A 129 -4.31 -14.18 32.38
C ILE A 129 -3.68 -15.25 33.26
N ASP A 130 -2.50 -15.73 32.87
CA ASP A 130 -1.62 -16.46 33.80
C ASP A 130 -0.14 -16.32 33.44
N CYS A 131 0.36 -15.08 33.38
CA CYS A 131 1.80 -14.79 33.35
C CYS A 131 2.19 -13.47 34.06
N ALA A 132 1.30 -12.90 34.86
CA ALA A 132 1.59 -11.79 35.76
C ALA A 132 0.98 -12.23 37.11
N GLU A 133 1.66 -12.32 38.25
CA GLU A 133 2.81 -11.59 38.80
C GLU A 133 3.48 -12.50 39.85
N THR A 134 4.78 -12.43 40.10
CA THR A 134 5.46 -11.71 41.21
C THR A 134 6.83 -12.39 41.38
N SER A 135 7.93 -11.85 41.89
CA SER A 135 8.36 -10.58 42.49
C SER A 135 9.90 -10.67 42.52
N ASP A 136 10.54 -9.53 42.29
CA ASP A 136 11.88 -9.06 42.69
C ASP A 136 12.82 -10.03 43.44
N ASP A 137 14.04 -10.23 42.91
CA ASP A 137 15.28 -9.83 43.59
C ASP A 137 16.56 -10.04 42.73
N GLU A 138 17.48 -9.08 42.89
CA GLU A 138 18.92 -9.04 42.58
C GLU A 138 19.47 -8.79 41.14
N LEU A 139 20.01 -7.58 41.02
CA LEU A 139 21.13 -7.13 40.17
C LEU A 139 22.05 -8.24 39.62
N ASN A 140 22.21 -8.27 38.29
CA ASN A 140 23.56 -8.33 37.71
C ASN A 140 23.65 -7.71 36.32
N GLU A 141 24.66 -6.86 36.19
CA GLU A 141 25.11 -6.07 35.06
C GLU A 141 25.53 -6.95 33.88
N GLN A 142 25.19 -6.57 32.63
CA GLN A 142 26.15 -6.37 31.52
C GLN A 142 25.54 -6.46 30.10
N ILE A 143 25.60 -5.30 29.43
CA ILE A 143 25.83 -5.08 27.99
C ILE A 143 24.61 -5.28 27.06
N GLU A 144 23.88 -4.17 26.87
CA GLU A 144 23.06 -3.94 25.69
C GLU A 144 23.88 -4.17 24.42
N LYS A 145 23.51 -5.20 23.63
CA LYS A 145 23.84 -5.23 22.21
C LYS A 145 22.98 -4.20 21.49
N THR A 146 23.41 -2.93 21.51
CA THR A 146 22.87 -1.89 20.63
C THR A 146 22.94 -2.42 19.20
N LYS A 147 21.79 -2.68 18.56
CA LYS A 147 21.71 -3.06 17.15
C LYS A 147 22.15 -1.86 16.31
N ILE A 148 23.44 -1.77 16.02
CA ILE A 148 23.98 -0.77 15.10
C ILE A 148 23.57 -1.18 13.69
N PHE A 149 22.66 -0.42 13.08
CA PHE A 149 22.34 -0.59 11.66
C PHE A 149 23.38 0.17 10.83
N ILE A 150 24.13 -0.58 10.01
CA ILE A 150 25.12 -0.06 9.08
C ILE A 150 24.58 -0.21 7.67
N THR A 151 24.58 0.87 6.89
CA THR A 151 24.25 0.85 5.46
C THR A 151 25.45 1.33 4.66
N SER A 152 25.81 0.61 3.59
CA SER A 152 26.89 0.98 2.68
C SER A 152 26.34 1.64 1.42
N TYR A 153 27.00 2.71 0.95
CA TYR A 153 26.46 3.58 -0.11
C TYR A 153 27.19 3.42 -1.45
N CYS A 154 28.49 3.13 -1.42
CA CYS A 154 29.34 2.88 -2.59
C CYS A 154 30.79 2.61 -2.16
N GLN A 155 31.61 2.13 -3.09
CA GLN A 155 33.08 2.13 -2.93
C GLN A 155 33.66 3.41 -3.52
N VAL A 156 34.55 4.07 -2.77
CA VAL A 156 35.35 5.21 -3.25
C VAL A 156 36.82 4.82 -3.08
N ASN A 157 37.58 4.82 -4.18
CA ASN A 157 39.00 4.43 -4.21
C ASN A 157 39.29 3.04 -3.62
N GLY A 158 38.37 2.09 -3.79
CA GLY A 158 38.52 0.71 -3.28
C GLY A 158 38.18 0.54 -1.80
N TYR A 159 37.77 1.61 -1.11
CA TYR A 159 37.32 1.54 0.28
C TYR A 159 35.79 1.64 0.35
N GLU A 160 35.18 0.77 1.15
CA GLU A 160 33.73 0.78 1.38
C GLU A 160 33.37 1.90 2.37
N VAL A 161 32.47 2.79 1.94
CA VAL A 161 31.99 3.89 2.78
C VAL A 161 30.70 3.46 3.47
N VAL A 162 30.77 3.36 4.81
CA VAL A 162 29.65 2.98 5.68
C VAL A 162 29.24 4.13 6.59
N SER A 163 27.93 4.29 6.84
CA SER A 163 27.43 5.23 7.85
C SER A 163 26.73 4.47 8.98
N LYS A 164 27.06 4.82 10.23
CA LYS A 164 26.37 4.33 11.42
C LYS A 164 25.14 5.19 11.70
N LEU A 165 23.99 4.55 11.82
CA LEU A 165 22.78 5.18 12.32
C LEU A 165 22.66 4.84 13.81
N ASN A 166 22.81 5.85 14.67
CA ASN A 166 22.41 5.73 16.08
C ASN A 166 20.93 6.15 16.16
N ASN A 167 20.11 5.36 16.86
CA ASN A 167 18.74 5.73 17.20
C ASN A 167 18.71 6.91 18.17
#